data_AF-A0A3M4S0R9-F1
#
_entry.id   AF-A0A3M4S0R9-F1
#
_cell.length_a   1.000
_cell.length_b   1.000
_cell.length_c   1.000
_cell.angle_alpha   90.00
_cell.angle_beta   90.00
_cell.angle_gamma   90.00
#
_symmetry.space_group_name_H-M   'P 1'
#
loop_
_entity.id
_entity.type
_entity.pdbx_description
1 polymer ?
#
loop_
_entity_poly.entity_id
_entity_poly.type
_entity_poly.pdbx_seq_one_letter_code
_entity_poly.pdbx_strand_id
1 'polypeptide(L)'
;LGYSFNLLMAVFVEAPWAIISTAKPLVIGGYDVGILDKSAAYWKARGNAVWGDAIRGFRGSMVAMGGFGLAAVTLELFDVADDFYAAKTSEEKNVIIVKGISVFAMGVGSTFQLMSGLSPASTFTIVAMSPWFSVALLVIGSIYLFTTMALNYFKQDSVGWWLRKCCWSTTLDYRYAETAEGEHEEVRALMEIQLSPQVHVKSTVHYENRYLGKGDYYSIAVQNGAGVQVRLPNRVRGQSVHFNIVSSKRPWGVLPVEKIDHPLHAAFLDRGQFRKVDQFGTLTNKPAGKASEDFTYPRMPPENEDLIWETWVPLDKDATYLELQLWYPANLLNPGKNDRSYLFQMELGPRGDTAIDGLAAVELEVKASGRAGTLTLEVAEGTPL
;
A
#
# COMPACT_ATOMS: atom_id res chain seq x y z
N LEU A 1 8.60 10.53 -1.82
CA LEU A 1 9.99 10.35 -2.31
C LEU A 1 10.55 11.58 -3.06
N GLY A 2 9.79 12.26 -3.93
CA GLY A 2 10.30 13.42 -4.70
C GLY A 2 10.87 14.59 -3.87
N TYR A 3 10.25 14.94 -2.73
CA TYR A 3 10.76 15.99 -1.82
C TYR A 3 12.11 15.62 -1.20
N SER A 4 12.31 14.33 -0.92
CA SER A 4 13.56 13.79 -0.37
C SER A 4 14.71 13.99 -1.35
N PHE A 5 14.50 13.75 -2.65
CA PHE A 5 15.57 13.82 -3.65
C PHE A 5 16.08 15.23 -3.94
N ASN A 6 15.21 16.25 -3.94
CA ASN A 6 15.67 17.64 -4.09
C ASN A 6 16.49 18.11 -2.87
N LEU A 7 16.10 17.69 -1.66
CA LEU A 7 16.88 17.94 -0.44
C LEU A 7 18.20 17.16 -0.43
N LEU A 8 18.21 15.93 -0.94
CA LEU A 8 19.41 15.12 -1.10
C LEU A 8 20.38 15.71 -2.16
N MET A 9 19.87 16.31 -3.25
CA MET A 9 20.69 17.04 -4.22
C MET A 9 21.43 18.22 -3.57
N ALA A 10 20.73 19.03 -2.78
CA ALA A 10 21.34 20.16 -2.08
C ALA A 10 22.41 19.71 -1.06
N VAL A 11 22.16 18.60 -0.35
CA VAL A 11 23.08 18.14 0.71
C VAL A 11 24.27 17.34 0.15
N PHE A 12 24.06 16.46 -0.82
CA PHE A 12 25.06 15.47 -1.24
C PHE A 12 25.72 15.76 -2.60
N VAL A 13 25.18 16.69 -3.39
CA VAL A 13 25.73 17.04 -4.72
C VAL A 13 26.21 18.47 -4.81
N GLU A 14 25.52 19.44 -4.21
CA GLU A 14 25.93 20.84 -4.31
C GLU A 14 27.30 21.09 -3.66
N ALA A 15 27.58 20.47 -2.51
CA ALA A 15 28.87 20.61 -1.84
C ALA A 15 30.08 20.15 -2.69
N PRO A 16 30.11 18.93 -3.25
CA PRO A 16 31.19 18.53 -4.15
C PRO A 16 31.16 19.32 -5.48
N TRP A 17 29.98 19.72 -5.97
CA TRP A 17 29.87 20.52 -7.19
C TRP A 17 30.42 21.94 -7.04
N ALA A 18 30.28 22.58 -5.88
CA ALA A 18 30.85 23.90 -5.64
C ALA A 18 32.37 23.90 -5.80
N ILE A 19 33.03 22.82 -5.38
CA ILE A 19 34.48 22.61 -5.56
C ILE A 19 34.80 22.40 -7.04
N ILE A 20 33.99 21.61 -7.75
CA ILE A 20 34.18 21.28 -9.17
C ILE A 20 33.99 22.51 -10.07
N SER A 21 32.92 23.27 -9.85
CA SER A 21 32.52 24.41 -10.68
C SER A 21 33.43 25.62 -10.53
N THR A 22 34.12 25.76 -9.39
CA THR A 22 35.07 26.85 -9.13
C THR A 22 36.52 26.47 -9.43
N ALA A 23 36.80 25.20 -9.75
CA ALA A 23 38.15 24.72 -10.04
C ALA A 23 38.67 25.30 -11.37
N LYS A 24 39.81 26.00 -11.30
CA LYS A 24 40.50 26.49 -12.51
C LYS A 24 41.22 25.33 -13.22
N PRO A 25 41.19 25.27 -14.56
CA PRO A 25 41.97 24.30 -15.32
C PRO A 25 43.45 24.40 -14.98
N LEU A 26 44.16 23.27 -15.01
CA LEU A 26 45.61 23.22 -14.83
C LEU A 26 46.27 22.93 -16.18
N VAL A 27 47.33 23.68 -16.49
CA VAL A 27 48.16 23.41 -17.66
C VAL A 27 49.03 22.19 -17.38
N ILE A 28 48.74 21.07 -18.03
CA ILE A 28 49.48 19.81 -17.89
C ILE A 28 49.97 19.40 -19.27
N GLY A 29 51.29 19.43 -19.49
CA GLY A 29 51.89 19.03 -20.76
C GLY A 29 51.53 19.94 -21.94
N GLY A 30 51.27 21.23 -21.67
CA GLY A 30 50.93 22.23 -22.70
C GLY A 30 49.43 22.35 -23.03
N TYR A 31 48.58 21.57 -22.37
CA TYR A 31 47.12 21.61 -22.54
C TYR A 31 46.43 22.00 -21.24
N ASP A 32 45.34 22.76 -21.35
CA ASP A 32 44.43 23.03 -20.23
C ASP A 32 43.62 21.77 -19.92
N VAL A 33 43.78 21.24 -18.71
CA VAL A 33 43.05 20.07 -18.22
C VAL A 33 42.13 20.51 -17.09
N GLY A 34 40.83 20.39 -17.31
CA GLY A 34 39.80 20.65 -16.32
C GLY A 34 39.70 19.54 -15.27
N ILE A 35 39.12 19.85 -14.11
CA ILE A 35 38.97 18.91 -12.99
C ILE A 35 38.21 17.63 -13.40
N LEU A 36 37.20 17.75 -14.28
CA LEU A 36 36.37 16.63 -14.74
C LEU A 36 36.99 15.81 -15.89
N ASP A 37 38.05 16.31 -16.53
CA ASP A 37 38.71 15.64 -17.66
C ASP A 37 39.57 14.45 -17.20
N LYS A 38 39.80 14.32 -15.89
CA LYS A 38 40.59 13.26 -15.27
C LYS A 38 39.87 12.63 -14.08
N SER A 39 40.26 11.41 -13.75
CA SER A 39 39.61 10.64 -12.69
C SER A 39 39.99 11.13 -11.29
N ALA A 40 39.17 10.77 -10.29
CA ALA A 40 39.48 11.03 -8.88
C ALA A 40 40.83 10.44 -8.46
N ALA A 41 41.18 9.25 -8.94
CA ALA A 41 42.46 8.60 -8.64
C ALA A 41 43.65 9.37 -9.21
N TYR A 42 43.50 9.94 -10.41
CA TYR A 42 44.52 10.77 -11.04
C TYR A 42 44.87 12.00 -10.19
N TRP A 43 43.85 12.72 -9.71
CA TRP A 43 44.07 13.91 -8.89
C TRP A 43 44.65 13.57 -7.51
N LYS A 44 44.22 12.46 -6.89
CA LYS A 44 44.81 11.95 -5.64
C LYS A 44 46.29 11.59 -5.82
N ALA A 45 46.64 10.89 -6.89
CA ALA A 45 48.02 10.52 -7.20
C ALA A 45 48.93 11.74 -7.42
N ARG A 46 48.35 12.88 -7.80
CA ARG A 46 49.06 14.15 -8.01
C ARG A 46 49.05 15.08 -6.78
N GLY A 47 48.64 14.56 -5.62
CA GLY A 47 48.60 15.29 -4.35
C GLY A 47 47.38 16.19 -4.14
N ASN A 48 46.43 16.23 -5.08
CA ASN A 48 45.20 17.02 -4.95
C ASN A 48 44.04 16.14 -4.47
N ALA A 49 44.08 15.78 -3.17
CA ALA A 49 43.08 14.93 -2.55
C ALA A 49 41.68 15.55 -2.57
N VAL A 50 41.57 16.88 -2.39
CA VAL A 50 40.32 17.63 -2.37
C VAL A 50 39.55 17.48 -3.69
N TRP A 51 40.24 17.60 -4.83
CA TRP A 51 39.62 17.43 -6.15
C TRP A 51 39.21 15.98 -6.39
N GLY A 52 40.05 15.03 -5.96
CA GLY A 52 39.73 13.61 -6.04
C GLY A 52 38.51 13.22 -5.21
N ASP A 53 38.37 13.77 -4.00
CA ASP A 53 37.22 13.52 -3.13
C ASP A 53 35.96 14.21 -3.63
N ALA A 54 36.05 15.44 -4.14
CA ALA A 54 34.92 16.13 -4.77
C ALA A 54 34.36 15.35 -5.96
N ILE A 55 35.21 14.86 -6.88
CA ILE A 55 34.77 14.04 -8.02
C ILE A 55 34.13 12.74 -7.53
N ARG A 56 34.73 12.07 -6.54
CA ARG A 56 34.19 10.79 -6.03
C ARG A 56 32.83 11.00 -5.36
N GLY A 57 32.71 12.03 -4.53
CA GLY A 57 31.45 12.41 -3.89
C GLY A 57 30.37 12.76 -4.90
N PHE A 58 30.69 13.64 -5.85
CA PHE A 58 29.78 14.01 -6.95
C PHE A 58 29.28 12.78 -7.72
N ARG A 59 30.21 11.93 -8.19
CA ARG A 59 29.85 10.72 -8.96
C ARG A 59 28.98 9.76 -8.15
N GLY A 60 29.39 9.46 -6.91
CA GLY A 60 28.67 8.53 -6.05
C GLY A 60 27.25 9.00 -5.79
N SER A 61 27.09 10.27 -5.42
CA SER A 61 25.78 10.87 -5.14
C SER A 61 24.88 10.93 -6.38
N MET A 62 25.42 11.34 -7.54
CA MET A 62 24.65 11.44 -8.79
C MET A 62 24.21 10.07 -9.31
N VAL A 63 25.08 9.05 -9.26
CA VAL A 63 24.73 7.67 -9.63
C VAL A 63 23.68 7.11 -8.68
N ALA A 64 23.84 7.31 -7.37
CA ALA A 64 22.88 6.83 -6.38
C ALA A 64 21.51 7.47 -6.59
N MET A 65 21.43 8.79 -6.72
CA MET A 65 20.16 9.49 -6.93
C MET A 65 19.49 9.13 -8.25
N GLY A 66 20.25 9.11 -9.35
CA GLY A 66 19.70 8.69 -10.64
C GLY A 66 19.23 7.24 -10.63
N GLY A 67 20.00 6.33 -10.00
CA GLY A 67 19.65 4.92 -9.86
C GLY A 67 18.38 4.71 -9.02
N PHE A 68 18.29 5.31 -7.83
CA PHE A 68 17.09 5.21 -7.00
C PHE A 68 15.89 5.93 -7.61
N GLY A 69 16.11 7.07 -8.27
CA GLY A 69 15.08 7.81 -8.99
C GLY A 69 14.45 6.98 -10.11
N LEU A 70 15.28 6.29 -10.91
CA LEU A 70 14.79 5.37 -11.94
C LEU A 70 14.01 4.19 -11.34
N ALA A 71 14.51 3.56 -10.27
CA ALA A 71 13.81 2.47 -9.61
C ALA A 71 12.43 2.91 -9.08
N ALA A 72 12.35 4.08 -8.44
CA ALA A 72 11.10 4.64 -7.95
C ALA A 72 10.12 4.96 -9.09
N VAL A 73 10.60 5.52 -10.20
CA VAL A 73 9.78 5.81 -11.39
C VAL A 73 9.21 4.53 -12.00
N THR A 74 10.00 3.46 -12.07
CA THR A 74 9.51 2.18 -12.59
C THR A 74 8.36 1.63 -11.74
N LEU A 75 8.50 1.62 -10.41
CA LEU A 75 7.44 1.16 -9.52
C LEU A 75 6.17 2.04 -9.65
N GLU A 76 6.34 3.35 -9.63
CA GLU A 76 5.21 4.28 -9.71
C GLU A 76 4.51 4.23 -11.08
N LEU A 77 5.21 3.89 -12.18
CA LEU A 77 4.57 3.69 -13.48
C LEU A 77 3.70 2.44 -13.54
N PHE A 78 4.06 1.37 -12.82
CA PHE A 78 3.18 0.20 -12.67
C PHE A 78 1.92 0.59 -11.90
N ASP A 79 2.08 1.28 -10.76
CA ASP A 79 0.95 1.76 -9.95
C ASP A 79 0.03 2.70 -10.77
N VAL A 80 0.58 3.62 -11.56
CA VAL A 80 -0.19 4.52 -12.44
C VAL A 80 -0.93 3.75 -13.53
N ALA A 81 -0.34 2.69 -14.09
CA ALA A 81 -1.01 1.87 -15.09
C ALA A 81 -2.21 1.13 -14.48
N ASP A 82 -2.03 0.50 -13.32
CA ASP A 82 -3.10 -0.21 -12.61
C ASP A 82 -4.22 0.75 -12.18
N ASP A 83 -3.86 1.90 -11.60
CA ASP A 83 -4.81 2.97 -11.26
C ASP A 83 -5.62 3.43 -12.48
N PHE A 84 -4.97 3.56 -13.65
CA PHE A 84 -5.62 4.02 -14.89
C PHE A 84 -6.69 3.04 -15.38
N TYR A 85 -6.41 1.73 -15.30
CA TYR A 85 -7.38 0.70 -15.68
C TYR A 85 -8.50 0.54 -14.64
N ALA A 86 -8.21 0.79 -13.35
CA ALA A 86 -9.20 0.75 -12.28
C ALA A 86 -10.08 2.01 -12.19
N ALA A 87 -9.66 3.12 -12.81
CA ALA A 87 -10.34 4.41 -12.73
C ALA A 87 -11.79 4.36 -13.21
N LYS A 88 -12.70 4.89 -12.39
CA LYS A 88 -14.15 4.80 -12.59
C LYS A 88 -14.70 5.96 -13.42
N THR A 89 -14.00 7.09 -13.42
CA THR A 89 -14.46 8.35 -14.05
C THR A 89 -13.43 8.92 -15.02
N SER A 90 -13.90 9.74 -15.96
CA SER A 90 -13.02 10.44 -16.90
C SER A 90 -12.15 11.49 -16.19
N GLU A 91 -12.66 12.09 -15.11
CA GLU A 91 -11.90 13.05 -14.32
C GLU A 91 -10.72 12.37 -13.59
N GLU A 92 -10.94 11.22 -12.96
CA GLU A 92 -9.88 10.39 -12.36
C GLU A 92 -8.83 10.02 -13.41
N LYS A 93 -9.27 9.53 -14.59
CA LYS A 93 -8.35 9.16 -15.68
C LYS A 93 -7.47 10.32 -16.13
N ASN A 94 -8.05 11.51 -16.29
CA ASN A 94 -7.28 12.70 -16.68
C ASN A 94 -6.22 13.05 -15.62
N VAL A 95 -6.56 12.96 -14.34
CA VAL A 95 -5.61 13.26 -13.25
C VAL A 95 -4.52 12.19 -13.14
N ILE A 96 -4.86 10.91 -13.34
CA ILE A 96 -3.90 9.79 -13.42
C ILE A 96 -2.94 10.00 -14.59
N ILE A 97 -3.43 10.43 -15.76
CA ILE A 97 -2.57 10.76 -16.92
C ILE A 97 -1.57 11.86 -16.55
N VAL A 98 -2.02 12.95 -15.90
CA VAL A 98 -1.12 14.04 -15.49
C VAL A 98 -0.10 13.56 -14.45
N LYS A 99 -0.50 12.69 -13.51
CA LYS A 99 0.41 12.02 -12.58
C LYS A 99 1.45 11.20 -13.34
N GLY A 100 1.03 10.37 -14.30
CA GLY A 100 1.91 9.55 -15.13
C GLY A 100 2.92 10.37 -15.96
N ILE A 101 2.49 11.47 -16.58
CA ILE A 101 3.40 12.40 -17.28
C ILE A 101 4.44 12.97 -16.32
N SER A 102 4.03 13.32 -15.10
CA SER A 102 4.94 13.85 -14.08
C SER A 102 5.98 12.81 -13.66
N VAL A 103 5.55 11.57 -13.43
CA VAL A 103 6.42 10.43 -13.09
C VAL A 103 7.42 10.16 -14.23
N PHE A 104 6.96 10.16 -15.48
CA PHE A 104 7.83 10.02 -16.65
C PHE A 104 8.88 11.15 -16.73
N ALA A 105 8.46 12.40 -16.50
CA ALA A 105 9.38 13.54 -16.50
C ALA A 105 10.42 13.46 -15.36
N MET A 106 10.06 12.94 -14.19
CA MET A 106 11.02 12.61 -13.13
C MET A 106 12.01 11.52 -13.56
N GLY A 107 11.55 10.53 -14.34
CA GLY A 107 12.41 9.49 -14.92
C GLY A 107 13.45 10.06 -15.88
N VAL A 108 13.05 11.02 -16.71
CA VAL A 108 13.98 11.77 -17.57
C VAL A 108 15.02 12.49 -16.70
N GLY A 109 14.60 13.24 -15.68
CA GLY A 109 15.52 13.91 -14.76
C GLY A 109 16.51 12.95 -14.06
N SER A 110 16.01 11.82 -13.59
CA SER A 110 16.82 10.77 -12.95
C SER A 110 17.85 10.18 -13.93
N THR A 111 17.50 10.06 -15.22
CA THR A 111 18.42 9.64 -16.28
C THR A 111 19.55 10.65 -16.47
N PHE A 112 19.24 11.96 -16.53
CA PHE A 112 20.26 13.01 -16.59
C PHE A 112 21.21 12.94 -15.39
N GLN A 113 20.66 12.72 -14.19
CA GLN A 113 21.47 12.57 -12.97
C GLN A 113 22.40 11.35 -13.05
N LEU A 114 21.86 10.18 -13.40
CA LEU A 114 22.64 8.96 -13.55
C LEU A 114 23.78 9.12 -14.57
N MET A 115 23.45 9.66 -15.75
CA MET A 115 24.42 9.86 -16.83
C MET A 115 25.53 10.85 -16.46
N SER A 116 25.21 11.90 -15.70
CA SER A 116 26.22 12.83 -15.20
C SER A 116 27.16 12.20 -14.17
N GLY A 117 26.67 11.27 -13.34
CA GLY A 117 27.51 10.55 -12.37
C GLY A 117 28.42 9.52 -13.04
N LEU A 118 27.92 8.82 -14.05
CA LEU A 118 28.69 7.87 -14.85
C LEU A 118 29.77 8.59 -15.67
N SER A 119 29.39 9.70 -16.32
CA SER A 119 30.23 10.49 -17.22
C SER A 119 30.24 11.98 -16.83
N PRO A 120 31.05 12.38 -15.82
CA PRO A 120 31.05 13.75 -15.30
C PRO A 120 31.44 14.84 -16.31
N ALA A 121 32.30 14.53 -17.27
CA ALA A 121 32.71 15.49 -18.32
C ALA A 121 31.68 15.65 -19.46
N SER A 122 30.50 15.03 -19.36
CA SER A 122 29.49 15.04 -20.42
C SER A 122 28.57 16.27 -20.36
N THR A 123 27.86 16.51 -21.47
CA THR A 123 26.80 17.53 -21.55
C THR A 123 25.65 17.27 -20.58
N PHE A 124 25.44 16.02 -20.12
CA PHE A 124 24.44 15.69 -19.11
C PHE A 124 24.72 16.39 -17.77
N THR A 125 25.99 16.53 -17.38
CA THR A 125 26.39 17.25 -16.17
C THR A 125 26.05 18.73 -16.26
N ILE A 126 26.25 19.35 -17.43
CA ILE A 126 25.92 20.77 -17.65
C ILE A 126 24.42 20.99 -17.47
N VAL A 127 23.60 20.08 -18.00
CA VAL A 127 22.13 20.15 -17.86
C VAL A 127 21.70 19.91 -16.42
N ALA A 128 22.16 18.82 -15.80
CA ALA A 128 21.75 18.42 -14.44
C ALA A 128 22.15 19.44 -13.36
N MET A 129 23.25 20.17 -13.58
CA MET A 129 23.74 21.19 -12.66
C MET A 129 23.28 22.61 -12.98
N SER A 130 22.44 22.77 -14.00
CA SER A 130 21.87 24.06 -14.35
C SER A 130 20.82 24.50 -13.31
N PRO A 131 20.78 25.79 -12.91
CA PRO A 131 19.80 26.27 -11.93
C PRO A 131 18.33 25.99 -12.32
N TRP A 132 18.01 26.00 -13.62
CA TRP A 132 16.64 25.72 -14.07
C TRP A 132 16.24 24.25 -13.90
N PHE A 133 17.19 23.32 -13.87
CA PHE A 133 16.92 21.89 -13.76
C PHE A 133 16.30 21.55 -12.42
N SER A 134 16.86 22.07 -11.33
CA SER A 134 16.29 21.92 -9.97
C SER A 134 14.90 22.56 -9.86
N VAL A 135 14.70 23.73 -10.48
CA VAL A 135 13.39 24.39 -10.53
C VAL A 135 12.37 23.52 -11.29
N ALA A 136 12.76 22.96 -12.44
CA ALA A 136 11.90 22.08 -13.22
C ALA A 136 11.51 20.82 -12.43
N LEU A 137 12.48 20.15 -11.78
CA LEU A 137 12.21 18.99 -10.92
C LEU A 137 11.29 19.33 -9.75
N LEU A 138 11.44 20.51 -9.15
CA LEU A 138 10.54 20.99 -8.08
C LEU A 138 9.11 21.18 -8.59
N VAL A 139 8.94 21.78 -9.76
CA VAL A 139 7.62 21.97 -10.38
C VAL A 139 6.98 20.62 -10.70
N ILE A 140 7.72 19.70 -11.31
CA ILE A 140 7.25 18.33 -11.60
C ILE A 140 6.88 17.60 -10.30
N GLY A 141 7.72 17.71 -9.27
CA GLY A 141 7.45 17.18 -7.92
C GLY A 141 6.17 17.73 -7.30
N SER A 142 5.89 19.01 -7.50
CA SER A 142 4.67 19.66 -7.00
C SER A 142 3.44 19.18 -7.75
N ILE A 143 3.50 19.09 -9.09
CA ILE A 143 2.39 18.56 -9.91
C ILE A 143 2.06 17.12 -9.47
N TYR A 144 3.07 16.28 -9.27
CA TYR A 144 2.90 14.92 -8.76
C TYR A 144 2.18 14.89 -7.40
N LEU A 145 2.55 15.76 -6.46
CA LEU A 145 1.90 15.84 -5.15
C LEU A 145 0.45 16.30 -5.25
N PHE A 146 0.16 17.35 -6.04
CA PHE A 146 -1.19 17.85 -6.21
C PHE A 146 -2.09 16.86 -6.94
N THR A 147 -1.58 16.14 -7.94
CA THR A 147 -2.34 15.06 -8.61
C THR A 147 -2.61 13.91 -7.66
N THR A 148 -1.64 13.50 -6.83
CA THR A 148 -1.86 12.48 -5.79
C THR A 148 -2.93 12.92 -4.78
N MET A 149 -2.89 14.17 -4.32
CA MET A 149 -3.89 14.73 -3.42
C MET A 149 -5.28 14.77 -4.07
N ALA A 150 -5.37 15.19 -5.33
CA ALA A 150 -6.61 15.20 -6.09
C ALA A 150 -7.18 13.79 -6.27
N LEU A 151 -6.35 12.80 -6.59
CA LEU A 151 -6.79 11.39 -6.69
C LEU A 151 -7.30 10.85 -5.36
N ASN A 152 -6.63 11.17 -4.26
CA ASN A 152 -7.11 10.80 -2.92
C ASN A 152 -8.44 11.48 -2.58
N TYR A 153 -8.67 12.72 -3.03
CA TYR A 153 -9.96 13.38 -2.89
C TYR A 153 -11.06 12.72 -3.75
N PHE A 154 -10.71 12.23 -4.94
CA PHE A 154 -11.63 11.52 -5.82
C PHE A 154 -11.90 10.07 -5.41
N LYS A 155 -11.17 9.52 -4.43
CA LYS A 155 -11.49 8.19 -3.90
C LYS A 155 -12.90 8.21 -3.30
N GLN A 156 -13.84 7.65 -4.04
CA GLN A 156 -15.20 7.41 -3.59
C GLN A 156 -15.28 6.00 -3.03
N ASP A 157 -15.73 5.91 -1.78
CA ASP A 157 -16.20 4.66 -1.20
C ASP A 157 -17.41 4.13 -1.99
N SER A 158 -17.79 2.89 -1.72
CA SER A 158 -18.89 2.26 -2.43
C SER A 158 -20.21 3.03 -2.27
N VAL A 159 -20.44 3.68 -1.12
CA VAL A 159 -21.61 4.55 -0.89
C VAL A 159 -21.56 5.81 -1.75
N GLY A 160 -20.44 6.53 -1.75
CA GLY A 160 -20.26 7.75 -2.54
C GLY A 160 -20.38 7.48 -4.04
N TRP A 161 -19.85 6.35 -4.50
CA TRP A 161 -20.01 5.90 -5.89
C TRP A 161 -21.48 5.59 -6.21
N TRP A 162 -22.19 4.88 -5.33
CA TRP A 162 -23.61 4.61 -5.51
C TRP A 162 -24.44 5.92 -5.55
N LEU A 163 -24.19 6.87 -4.65
CA LEU A 163 -24.85 8.18 -4.64
C LEU A 163 -24.61 8.98 -5.92
N ARG A 164 -23.45 8.83 -6.55
CA ARG A 164 -23.14 9.48 -7.84
C ARG A 164 -23.90 8.85 -9.01
N LYS A 165 -24.29 7.58 -8.90
CA LYS A 165 -25.01 6.83 -9.94
C LYS A 165 -26.51 6.73 -9.72
N CYS A 166 -26.99 6.95 -8.50
CA CYS A 166 -28.40 6.76 -8.18
C CYS A 166 -29.31 7.75 -8.90
N CYS A 167 -30.61 7.43 -8.92
CA CYS A 167 -31.64 8.28 -9.51
C CYS A 167 -31.66 9.73 -8.96
N TRP A 168 -31.15 9.97 -7.74
CA TRP A 168 -31.06 11.31 -7.12
C TRP A 168 -29.85 12.14 -7.56
N SER A 169 -28.86 11.52 -8.21
CA SER A 169 -27.60 12.17 -8.60
C SER A 169 -27.83 13.31 -9.58
N THR A 170 -27.26 14.50 -9.41
CA THR A 170 -27.42 15.58 -10.42
C THR A 170 -26.62 15.35 -11.71
N THR A 171 -25.64 14.44 -11.70
CA THR A 171 -24.79 14.13 -12.87
C THR A 171 -25.37 12.98 -13.69
N LEU A 172 -26.05 13.30 -14.79
CA LEU A 172 -26.72 12.34 -15.67
C LEU A 172 -25.77 11.32 -16.32
N ASP A 173 -24.54 11.73 -16.66
CA ASP A 173 -23.59 10.92 -17.43
C ASP A 173 -23.20 9.59 -16.77
N TYR A 174 -23.35 9.50 -15.45
CA TYR A 174 -22.95 8.33 -14.66
C TYR A 174 -24.13 7.57 -14.06
N ARG A 175 -25.38 8.04 -14.26
CA ARG A 175 -26.56 7.42 -13.64
C ARG A 175 -26.79 6.01 -14.16
N TYR A 176 -27.42 5.17 -13.33
CA TYR A 176 -28.05 3.95 -13.82
C TYR A 176 -29.06 4.30 -14.92
N ALA A 177 -29.22 3.39 -15.89
CA ALA A 177 -30.19 3.59 -16.96
C ALA A 177 -31.60 3.70 -16.38
N GLU A 178 -32.42 4.62 -16.90
CA GLU A 178 -33.83 4.78 -16.53
C GLU A 178 -34.69 3.67 -17.20
N THR A 179 -34.30 2.42 -16.98
CA THR A 179 -34.97 1.21 -17.43
C THR A 179 -35.18 0.29 -16.22
N ALA A 180 -36.11 -0.66 -16.32
CA ALA A 180 -36.34 -1.63 -15.23
C ALA A 180 -35.05 -2.39 -14.83
N GLU A 181 -34.18 -2.68 -15.81
CA GLU A 181 -32.88 -3.30 -15.54
C GLU A 181 -31.95 -2.39 -14.74
N GLY A 182 -31.89 -1.09 -15.09
CA GLY A 182 -31.06 -0.12 -14.37
C GLY A 182 -31.55 0.13 -12.94
N GLU A 183 -32.86 0.20 -12.71
CA GLU A 183 -33.44 0.29 -11.36
C GLU A 183 -33.08 -0.94 -10.51
N HIS A 184 -33.15 -2.14 -11.09
CA HIS A 184 -32.73 -3.37 -10.42
C HIS A 184 -31.23 -3.37 -10.08
N GLU A 185 -30.38 -2.83 -10.96
CA GLU A 185 -28.95 -2.69 -10.69
C GLU A 185 -28.66 -1.67 -9.59
N GLU A 186 -29.37 -0.55 -9.54
CA GLU A 186 -29.26 0.47 -8.49
C GLU A 186 -29.58 -0.11 -7.12
N VAL A 187 -30.72 -0.81 -7.00
CA VAL A 187 -31.14 -1.45 -5.75
C VAL A 187 -30.17 -2.56 -5.35
N ARG A 188 -29.71 -3.37 -6.31
CA ARG A 188 -28.72 -4.43 -6.05
C ARG A 188 -27.41 -3.85 -5.50
N ALA A 189 -26.89 -2.80 -6.12
CA ALA A 189 -25.65 -2.17 -5.66
C ALA A 189 -25.78 -1.61 -4.24
N LEU A 190 -26.93 -1.02 -3.89
CA LEU A 190 -27.19 -0.57 -2.51
C LEU A 190 -27.25 -1.75 -1.52
N MET A 191 -27.90 -2.85 -1.91
CA MET A 191 -27.97 -4.06 -1.09
C MET A 191 -26.59 -4.69 -0.87
N GLU A 192 -25.75 -4.73 -1.89
CA GLU A 192 -24.36 -5.19 -1.79
C GLU A 192 -23.57 -4.35 -0.77
N ILE A 193 -23.75 -3.02 -0.77
CA ILE A 193 -23.11 -2.11 0.18
C ILE A 193 -23.62 -2.37 1.60
N GLN A 194 -24.93 -2.51 1.79
CA GLN A 194 -25.52 -2.81 3.11
C GLN A 194 -25.07 -4.16 3.67
N LEU A 195 -24.75 -5.11 2.79
CA LEU A 195 -24.25 -6.43 3.17
C LEU A 195 -22.73 -6.46 3.41
N SER A 196 -22.00 -5.37 3.14
CA SER A 196 -20.56 -5.29 3.38
C SER A 196 -20.25 -5.54 4.85
N PRO A 197 -19.44 -6.58 5.17
CA PRO A 197 -19.03 -6.81 6.54
C PRO A 197 -18.01 -5.75 6.99
N GLN A 198 -17.90 -5.55 8.30
CA GLN A 198 -16.84 -4.72 8.87
C GLN A 198 -15.80 -5.61 9.51
N VAL A 199 -14.53 -5.35 9.26
CA VAL A 199 -13.44 -6.19 9.77
C VAL A 199 -12.52 -5.34 10.63
N HIS A 200 -12.32 -5.76 11.87
CA HIS A 200 -11.37 -5.15 12.79
C HIS A 200 -10.25 -6.13 13.11
N VAL A 201 -9.00 -5.69 12.98
CA VAL A 201 -7.82 -6.53 13.24
C VAL A 201 -6.84 -5.81 14.13
N LYS A 202 -6.22 -6.56 15.05
CA LYS A 202 -5.19 -6.07 15.95
C LYS A 202 -4.10 -7.10 16.12
N SER A 203 -2.85 -6.68 15.92
CA SER A 203 -1.68 -7.53 16.12
C SER A 203 -1.51 -7.89 17.60
N THR A 204 -1.14 -9.14 17.87
CA THR A 204 -0.75 -9.61 19.19
C THR A 204 0.76 -9.80 19.28
N VAL A 205 1.33 -9.48 20.44
CA VAL A 205 2.78 -9.58 20.67
C VAL A 205 3.11 -10.42 21.90
N HIS A 206 4.22 -11.15 21.87
CA HIS A 206 4.90 -11.63 23.06
C HIS A 206 6.23 -10.90 23.23
N TYR A 207 6.73 -10.86 24.45
CA TYR A 207 7.98 -10.19 24.77
C TYR A 207 9.13 -11.20 24.82
N GLU A 208 10.17 -10.96 24.02
CA GLU A 208 11.41 -11.74 24.03
C GLU A 208 12.55 -10.92 24.61
N ASN A 209 13.35 -11.54 25.48
CA ASN A 209 14.58 -10.93 25.98
C ASN A 209 15.70 -11.14 24.97
N ARG A 210 16.23 -10.05 24.40
CA ARG A 210 17.41 -10.09 23.54
C ARG A 210 18.65 -9.63 24.29
N TYR A 211 19.74 -10.39 24.09
CA TYR A 211 21.03 -10.11 24.70
C TYR A 211 21.77 -9.03 23.91
N LEU A 212 22.22 -7.97 24.60
CA LEU A 212 22.96 -6.84 24.00
C LEU A 212 24.49 -6.99 24.11
N GLY A 213 24.98 -8.06 24.73
CA GLY A 213 26.37 -8.13 25.18
C GLY A 213 26.53 -7.58 26.60
N LYS A 214 27.59 -8.01 27.31
CA LYS A 214 27.96 -7.56 28.67
C LYS A 214 26.95 -7.83 29.80
N GLY A 215 26.04 -8.78 29.62
CA GLY A 215 25.10 -9.17 30.68
C GLY A 215 23.77 -8.43 30.65
N ASP A 216 23.61 -7.45 29.74
CA ASP A 216 22.39 -6.68 29.60
C ASP A 216 21.41 -7.36 28.64
N TYR A 217 20.13 -7.35 29.05
CA TYR A 217 19.00 -7.84 28.27
C TYR A 217 18.00 -6.70 28.09
N TYR A 218 17.36 -6.66 26.92
CA TYR A 218 16.21 -5.80 26.70
C TYR A 218 15.03 -6.61 26.14
N SER A 219 13.84 -6.21 26.54
CA SER A 219 12.59 -6.87 26.16
C SER A 219 12.07 -6.23 24.87
N ILE A 220 11.84 -7.06 23.84
CA ILE A 220 11.31 -6.64 22.55
C ILE A 220 9.94 -7.28 22.35
N ALA A 221 8.96 -6.47 21.97
CA ALA A 221 7.67 -6.97 21.50
C ALA A 221 7.85 -7.61 20.11
N VAL A 222 7.59 -8.91 20.01
CA VAL A 222 7.62 -9.68 18.77
C VAL A 222 6.20 -10.12 18.46
N GLN A 223 5.76 -9.88 17.22
CA GLN A 223 4.44 -10.31 16.75
C GLN A 223 4.35 -11.85 16.78
N ASN A 224 3.22 -12.37 17.25
CA ASN A 224 2.93 -13.80 17.24
C ASN A 224 1.59 -14.17 16.60
N GLY A 225 0.78 -13.17 16.24
CA GLY A 225 -0.55 -13.39 15.70
C GLY A 225 -1.35 -12.11 15.58
N ALA A 226 -2.63 -12.27 15.30
CA ALA A 226 -3.60 -11.19 15.33
C ALA A 226 -4.95 -11.68 15.82
N GLY A 227 -5.62 -10.84 16.60
CA GLY A 227 -7.06 -10.94 16.81
C GLY A 227 -7.79 -10.39 15.58
N VAL A 228 -8.87 -11.06 15.18
CA VAL A 228 -9.70 -10.68 14.05
C VAL A 228 -11.16 -10.68 14.50
N GLN A 229 -11.88 -9.59 14.22
CA GLN A 229 -13.32 -9.50 14.40
C GLN A 229 -13.97 -9.21 13.05
N VAL A 230 -14.90 -10.06 12.62
CA VAL A 230 -15.72 -9.85 11.43
C VAL A 230 -17.14 -9.60 11.89
N ARG A 231 -17.62 -8.37 11.68
CA ARG A 231 -19.01 -7.98 11.90
C ARG A 231 -19.81 -8.27 10.63
N LEU A 232 -20.66 -9.28 10.70
CA LEU A 232 -21.58 -9.70 9.65
C LEU A 232 -22.95 -9.05 9.88
N PRO A 233 -23.59 -8.49 8.84
CA PRO A 233 -24.94 -7.95 8.94
C PRO A 233 -25.96 -9.01 9.36
N ASN A 234 -26.97 -8.61 10.14
CA ASN A 234 -28.01 -9.53 10.63
C ASN A 234 -28.73 -10.34 9.53
N ARG A 235 -28.85 -9.80 8.31
CA ARG A 235 -29.49 -10.45 7.15
C ARG A 235 -28.77 -11.72 6.67
N VAL A 236 -27.56 -11.98 7.14
CA VAL A 236 -26.76 -13.16 6.80
C VAL A 236 -27.14 -14.37 7.68
N ARG A 237 -27.99 -14.18 8.69
CA ARG A 237 -28.47 -15.28 9.55
C ARG A 237 -29.16 -16.39 8.74
N GLY A 238 -28.93 -17.64 9.11
CA GLY A 238 -29.41 -18.82 8.38
C GLY A 238 -28.66 -19.11 7.08
N GLN A 239 -27.57 -18.39 6.79
CA GLN A 239 -26.77 -18.57 5.59
C GLN A 239 -25.38 -19.09 5.91
N SER A 240 -24.79 -19.82 4.95
CA SER A 240 -23.40 -20.25 4.99
C SER A 240 -22.51 -19.18 4.36
N VAL A 241 -21.58 -18.62 5.13
CA VAL A 241 -20.64 -17.61 4.65
C VAL A 241 -19.33 -18.27 4.28
N HIS A 242 -18.83 -18.00 3.07
CA HIS A 242 -17.55 -18.53 2.64
C HIS A 242 -16.45 -17.48 2.78
N PHE A 243 -15.25 -17.88 3.18
CA PHE A 243 -14.14 -16.95 3.30
C PHE A 243 -12.77 -17.60 3.05
N ASN A 244 -11.81 -16.77 2.64
CA ASN A 244 -10.39 -17.08 2.55
C ASN A 244 -9.61 -16.07 3.37
N ILE A 245 -8.53 -16.55 3.99
CA ILE A 245 -7.64 -15.70 4.78
C ILE A 245 -6.19 -16.04 4.48
N VAL A 246 -5.40 -14.99 4.20
CA VAL A 246 -3.96 -15.11 3.99
C VAL A 246 -3.23 -14.00 4.74
N SER A 247 -1.99 -14.27 5.14
CA SER A 247 -1.06 -13.25 5.61
C SER A 247 -0.15 -12.85 4.47
N SER A 248 0.18 -11.57 4.38
CA SER A 248 1.12 -11.06 3.39
C SER A 248 2.12 -10.08 4.01
N LYS A 249 3.23 -9.88 3.32
CA LYS A 249 4.30 -8.96 3.72
C LYS A 249 4.64 -8.01 2.60
N ARG A 250 5.19 -6.86 2.96
CA ARG A 250 5.78 -5.92 2.00
C ARG A 250 7.30 -5.96 2.12
N PRO A 251 8.01 -6.67 1.22
CA PRO A 251 9.47 -6.73 1.28
C PRO A 251 10.06 -5.31 1.23
N TRP A 252 10.95 -5.01 2.18
CA TRP A 252 11.61 -3.71 2.34
C TRP A 252 10.67 -2.48 2.42
N GLY A 253 9.37 -2.68 2.67
CA GLY A 253 8.37 -1.62 2.78
C GLY A 253 8.05 -0.89 1.46
N VAL A 254 8.67 -1.26 0.34
CA VAL A 254 8.53 -0.56 -0.96
C VAL A 254 8.22 -1.48 -2.13
N LEU A 255 8.42 -2.80 -1.99
CA LEU A 255 8.09 -3.75 -3.05
C LEU A 255 6.60 -4.11 -3.07
N PRO A 256 6.12 -4.77 -4.14
CA PRO A 256 4.80 -5.37 -4.18
C PRO A 256 4.56 -6.30 -2.98
N VAL A 257 3.30 -6.42 -2.58
CA VAL A 257 2.90 -7.29 -1.47
C VAL A 257 3.05 -8.74 -1.90
N GLU A 258 3.64 -9.57 -1.05
CA GLU A 258 3.84 -11.00 -1.30
C GLU A 258 3.12 -11.82 -0.23
N LYS A 259 2.41 -12.86 -0.66
CA LYS A 259 1.78 -13.84 0.23
C LYS A 259 2.82 -14.60 1.06
N ILE A 260 2.53 -14.79 2.34
CA ILE A 260 3.24 -15.74 3.21
C ILE A 260 2.43 -17.03 3.24
N ASP A 261 3.06 -18.13 2.84
CA ASP A 261 2.45 -19.46 2.86
C ASP A 261 2.41 -20.03 4.30
N HIS A 262 1.52 -19.48 5.13
CA HIS A 262 1.21 -20.00 6.46
C HIS A 262 -0.28 -20.41 6.53
N PRO A 263 -0.61 -21.62 7.03
CA PRO A 263 -1.99 -22.08 7.09
C PRO A 263 -2.77 -21.39 8.21
N LEU A 264 -3.49 -20.32 7.88
CA LEU A 264 -4.35 -19.59 8.83
C LEU A 264 -5.74 -20.21 8.99
N HIS A 265 -6.14 -21.03 8.01
CA HIS A 265 -7.52 -21.45 7.82
C HIS A 265 -8.11 -22.21 9.02
N ALA A 266 -7.39 -23.21 9.52
CA ALA A 266 -7.81 -24.01 10.67
C ALA A 266 -7.90 -23.15 11.95
N ALA A 267 -6.90 -22.31 12.20
CA ALA A 267 -6.87 -21.46 13.38
C ALA A 267 -8.03 -20.45 13.40
N PHE A 268 -8.40 -19.91 12.23
CA PHE A 268 -9.49 -18.94 12.11
C PHE A 268 -10.84 -19.54 12.54
N LEU A 269 -11.12 -20.79 12.18
CA LEU A 269 -12.35 -21.49 12.58
C LEU A 269 -12.27 -22.05 14.01
N ASP A 270 -11.21 -22.79 14.33
CA ASP A 270 -11.10 -23.54 15.60
C ASP A 270 -11.05 -22.65 16.85
N ARG A 271 -10.64 -21.38 16.69
CA ARG A 271 -10.50 -20.40 17.76
C ARG A 271 -11.57 -19.33 17.74
N GLY A 272 -12.50 -19.38 16.80
CA GLY A 272 -13.48 -18.32 16.62
C GLY A 272 -14.75 -18.51 17.44
N GLN A 273 -15.34 -17.40 17.85
CA GLN A 273 -16.52 -17.34 18.70
C GLN A 273 -17.43 -16.18 18.30
N PHE A 274 -18.73 -16.34 18.51
CA PHE A 274 -19.67 -15.23 18.37
C PHE A 274 -19.63 -14.31 19.59
N ARG A 275 -19.55 -13.01 19.34
CA ARG A 275 -19.53 -11.93 20.34
C ARG A 275 -20.72 -10.99 20.16
N LYS A 276 -21.03 -10.23 21.21
CA LYS A 276 -22.07 -9.18 21.17
C LYS A 276 -21.57 -7.96 20.41
N VAL A 277 -22.47 -7.22 19.78
CA VAL A 277 -22.14 -6.06 18.95
C VAL A 277 -21.31 -5.01 19.70
N ASP A 278 -21.59 -4.79 20.99
CA ASP A 278 -20.87 -3.84 21.86
C ASP A 278 -19.37 -4.15 22.02
N GLN A 279 -18.93 -5.37 21.67
CA GLN A 279 -17.53 -5.79 21.79
C GLN A 279 -16.72 -5.55 20.51
N PHE A 280 -17.34 -5.02 19.45
CA PHE A 280 -16.61 -4.66 18.23
C PHE A 280 -15.51 -3.62 18.50
N GLY A 281 -14.34 -3.82 17.93
CA GLY A 281 -13.17 -2.95 18.13
C GLY A 281 -12.40 -3.24 19.43
N THR A 282 -12.89 -4.14 20.28
CA THR A 282 -12.24 -4.46 21.57
C THR A 282 -11.49 -5.78 21.53
N LEU A 283 -10.30 -5.77 20.92
CA LEU A 283 -9.40 -6.93 20.88
C LEU A 283 -8.33 -6.89 21.99
N THR A 284 -8.13 -8.03 22.65
CA THR A 284 -7.04 -8.20 23.62
C THR A 284 -5.68 -8.37 22.94
N ASN A 285 -4.60 -8.07 23.66
CA ASN A 285 -3.23 -8.28 23.16
C ASN A 285 -2.70 -9.70 23.50
N LYS A 286 -3.58 -10.65 23.79
CA LYS A 286 -3.21 -12.02 24.15
C LYS A 286 -3.81 -12.99 23.13
N PRO A 287 -3.12 -14.11 22.84
CA PRO A 287 -3.71 -15.16 22.02
C PRO A 287 -5.02 -15.65 22.62
N ALA A 288 -6.06 -15.75 21.79
CA ALA A 288 -7.29 -16.43 22.19
C ALA A 288 -7.03 -17.95 22.30
N GLY A 289 -7.59 -18.58 23.34
CA GLY A 289 -7.61 -20.03 23.49
C GLY A 289 -8.47 -20.70 22.41
N LYS A 290 -8.60 -22.03 22.43
CA LYS A 290 -9.51 -22.71 21.50
C LYS A 290 -10.95 -22.38 21.86
N ALA A 291 -11.79 -22.21 20.86
CA ALA A 291 -13.21 -21.93 21.10
C ALA A 291 -13.89 -23.09 21.85
N SER A 292 -13.45 -24.33 21.61
CA SER A 292 -13.93 -25.53 22.30
C SER A 292 -13.59 -25.61 23.78
N GLU A 293 -12.60 -24.85 24.25
CA GLU A 293 -12.18 -24.81 25.66
C GLU A 293 -12.95 -23.74 26.45
N ASP A 294 -13.65 -22.87 25.74
CA ASP A 294 -14.51 -21.85 26.32
C ASP A 294 -15.97 -22.34 26.32
N PHE A 295 -16.38 -22.87 27.47
CA PHE A 295 -17.73 -23.38 27.68
C PHE A 295 -18.77 -22.26 27.85
N THR A 296 -18.40 -20.99 27.69
CA THR A 296 -19.37 -19.90 27.51
C THR A 296 -19.90 -19.93 26.07
N TYR A 297 -20.66 -20.99 25.77
CA TYR A 297 -21.47 -21.11 24.56
C TYR A 297 -22.11 -19.74 24.25
N PRO A 298 -21.97 -19.18 23.03
CA PRO A 298 -22.55 -17.88 22.80
C PRO A 298 -24.07 -18.06 22.78
N ARG A 299 -24.78 -17.35 23.67
CA ARG A 299 -26.13 -16.90 23.31
C ARG A 299 -25.94 -16.16 22.01
N MET A 300 -26.43 -16.73 20.91
CA MET A 300 -26.54 -16.01 19.65
C MET A 300 -27.08 -14.61 19.97
N PRO A 301 -26.44 -13.53 19.50
CA PRO A 301 -26.96 -12.19 19.70
C PRO A 301 -28.41 -12.14 19.22
N PRO A 302 -29.26 -11.29 19.83
CA PRO A 302 -30.66 -11.09 19.41
C PRO A 302 -30.80 -11.00 17.88
N GLU A 303 -31.90 -11.53 17.31
CA GLU A 303 -32.07 -11.66 15.85
C GLU A 303 -31.94 -10.34 15.09
N ASN A 304 -32.27 -9.21 15.73
CA ASN A 304 -32.18 -7.88 15.15
C ASN A 304 -30.76 -7.30 15.15
N GLU A 305 -29.82 -7.89 15.88
CA GLU A 305 -28.44 -7.43 16.00
C GLU A 305 -27.52 -8.10 14.96
N ASP A 306 -26.49 -7.36 14.54
CA ASP A 306 -25.39 -7.90 13.75
C ASP A 306 -24.61 -8.96 14.53
N LEU A 307 -23.88 -9.78 13.80
CA LEU A 307 -23.10 -10.87 14.37
C LEU A 307 -21.62 -10.52 14.33
N ILE A 308 -20.90 -10.74 15.43
CA ILE A 308 -19.45 -10.57 15.45
C ILE A 308 -18.81 -11.94 15.58
N TRP A 309 -18.06 -12.34 14.56
CA TRP A 309 -17.14 -13.46 14.63
C TRP A 309 -15.78 -12.97 15.09
N GLU A 310 -15.39 -13.29 16.32
CA GLU A 310 -14.08 -12.99 16.89
C GLU A 310 -13.20 -14.23 16.88
N THR A 311 -11.98 -14.13 16.35
CA THR A 311 -11.00 -15.22 16.33
C THR A 311 -9.58 -14.72 16.51
N TRP A 312 -8.63 -15.63 16.69
CA TRP A 312 -7.20 -15.33 16.72
C TRP A 312 -6.47 -16.24 15.75
N VAL A 313 -5.58 -15.66 14.94
CA VAL A 313 -4.75 -16.41 13.99
C VAL A 313 -3.27 -16.25 14.31
N PRO A 314 -2.47 -17.33 14.26
CA PRO A 314 -1.01 -17.24 14.38
C PRO A 314 -0.46 -16.60 13.12
N LEU A 315 0.46 -15.64 13.27
CA LEU A 315 1.06 -14.93 12.15
C LEU A 315 2.57 -15.01 12.25
N ASP A 316 3.22 -14.96 11.08
CA ASP A 316 4.66 -14.79 11.02
C ASP A 316 5.05 -13.41 11.61
N LYS A 317 6.25 -13.35 12.20
CA LYS A 317 6.83 -12.12 12.73
C LYS A 317 7.02 -11.03 11.66
N ASP A 318 7.18 -11.43 10.40
CA ASP A 318 7.42 -10.54 9.27
C ASP A 318 6.12 -10.21 8.51
N ALA A 319 4.96 -10.73 8.95
CA ALA A 319 3.67 -10.42 8.34
C ALA A 319 3.30 -8.95 8.60
N THR A 320 2.99 -8.23 7.52
CA THR A 320 2.63 -6.80 7.55
C THR A 320 1.12 -6.60 7.37
N TYR A 321 0.47 -7.47 6.60
CA TYR A 321 -0.94 -7.38 6.31
C TYR A 321 -1.65 -8.71 6.54
N LEU A 322 -2.94 -8.61 6.84
CA LEU A 322 -3.88 -9.72 6.80
C LEU A 322 -4.89 -9.44 5.69
N GLU A 323 -5.06 -10.38 4.78
CA GLU A 323 -6.01 -10.27 3.68
C GLU A 323 -7.15 -11.26 3.87
N LEU A 324 -8.38 -10.75 3.79
CA LEU A 324 -9.61 -11.51 3.94
C LEU A 324 -10.46 -11.34 2.68
N GLN A 325 -10.96 -12.46 2.17
CA GLN A 325 -11.97 -12.48 1.11
C GLN A 325 -13.21 -13.20 1.62
N LEU A 326 -14.39 -12.65 1.34
CA LEU A 326 -15.66 -13.17 1.82
C LEU A 326 -16.70 -13.23 0.69
N TRP A 327 -17.46 -14.33 0.65
CA TRP A 327 -18.57 -14.54 -0.27
C TRP A 327 -19.84 -14.89 0.49
N TYR A 328 -20.94 -14.27 0.09
CA TYR A 328 -22.28 -14.71 0.48
C TYR A 328 -22.84 -15.70 -0.54
N PRO A 329 -23.79 -16.55 -0.13
CA PRO A 329 -24.41 -17.51 -1.02
C PRO A 329 -25.34 -16.82 -2.03
N ALA A 330 -25.55 -17.49 -3.17
CA ALA A 330 -26.26 -16.92 -4.33
C ALA A 330 -27.73 -16.55 -4.07
N ASN A 331 -28.32 -17.14 -3.03
CA ASN A 331 -29.68 -16.84 -2.57
C ASN A 331 -29.78 -15.49 -1.84
N LEU A 332 -28.69 -14.99 -1.23
CA LEU A 332 -28.65 -13.69 -0.56
C LEU A 332 -28.17 -12.59 -1.52
N LEU A 333 -27.15 -12.89 -2.32
CA LEU A 333 -26.66 -12.01 -3.38
C LEU A 333 -26.44 -12.86 -4.62
N ASN A 334 -27.20 -12.60 -5.68
CA ASN A 334 -26.98 -13.28 -6.93
C ASN A 334 -25.63 -12.80 -7.50
N PRO A 335 -24.59 -13.65 -7.57
CA PRO A 335 -23.34 -13.24 -8.18
C PRO A 335 -23.65 -12.92 -9.64
N GLY A 336 -23.50 -11.66 -10.03
CA GLY A 336 -23.67 -11.28 -11.43
C GLY A 336 -22.63 -11.97 -12.33
N LYS A 337 -22.36 -11.40 -13.50
CA LYS A 337 -21.28 -11.91 -14.39
C LYS A 337 -19.89 -11.95 -13.74
N ASN A 338 -19.68 -11.18 -12.67
CA ASN A 338 -18.46 -11.19 -11.88
C ASN A 338 -18.78 -11.84 -10.53
N ASP A 339 -18.02 -12.86 -10.16
CA ASP A 339 -18.06 -13.52 -8.85
C ASP A 339 -17.64 -12.51 -7.75
N ARG A 340 -18.57 -11.64 -7.36
CA ARG A 340 -18.29 -10.51 -6.46
C ARG A 340 -18.08 -11.03 -5.04
N SER A 341 -16.92 -10.70 -4.50
CA SER A 341 -16.50 -10.99 -3.13
C SER A 341 -16.17 -9.69 -2.41
N TYR A 342 -16.32 -9.69 -1.09
CA TYR A 342 -15.79 -8.62 -0.25
C TYR A 342 -14.32 -8.88 0.05
N LEU A 343 -13.48 -7.87 -0.10
CA LEU A 343 -12.04 -7.95 -0.05
C LEU A 343 -11.52 -6.93 0.95
N PHE A 344 -10.68 -7.39 1.88
CA PHE A 344 -10.09 -6.56 2.90
C PHE A 344 -8.60 -6.83 2.97
N GLN A 345 -7.81 -5.78 3.06
CA GLN A 345 -6.39 -5.84 3.40
C GLN A 345 -6.19 -4.93 4.60
N MET A 346 -5.83 -5.51 5.74
CA MET A 346 -5.68 -4.78 6.99
C MET A 346 -4.22 -4.74 7.40
N GLU A 347 -3.71 -3.55 7.71
CA GLU A 347 -2.36 -3.38 8.24
C GLU A 347 -2.28 -3.86 9.69
N LEU A 348 -1.29 -4.69 9.98
CA LEU A 348 -1.11 -5.28 11.30
C LEU A 348 -0.43 -4.27 12.23
N GLY A 349 -1.22 -3.69 13.13
CA GLY A 349 -0.75 -2.73 14.12
C GLY A 349 -1.19 -3.06 15.55
N PRO A 350 -0.47 -2.54 16.57
CA PRO A 350 -0.81 -2.75 17.98
C PRO A 350 -2.05 -1.95 18.42
N ARG A 351 -2.43 -0.90 17.69
CA ARG A 351 -3.65 -0.11 17.94
C ARG A 351 -4.91 -0.77 17.38
N GLY A 352 -4.73 -1.67 16.42
CA GLY A 352 -5.79 -2.22 15.60
C GLY A 352 -6.28 -1.26 14.52
N ASP A 353 -6.84 -1.83 13.46
CA ASP A 353 -7.40 -1.11 12.30
C ASP A 353 -8.77 -1.70 11.93
N THR A 354 -9.66 -0.87 11.38
CA THR A 354 -11.02 -1.26 11.00
C THR A 354 -11.30 -0.91 9.55
N ALA A 355 -11.58 -1.92 8.74
CA ALA A 355 -12.02 -1.77 7.36
C ALA A 355 -13.55 -1.97 7.25
N ILE A 356 -14.21 -1.10 6.49
CA ILE A 356 -15.69 -1.03 6.40
C ILE A 356 -16.17 -1.26 4.95
N ASP A 357 -15.37 -0.93 3.95
CA ASP A 357 -15.71 -1.07 2.54
C ASP A 357 -14.92 -2.23 1.91
N GLY A 358 -15.55 -3.40 1.84
CA GLY A 358 -14.99 -4.58 1.18
C GLY A 358 -15.23 -4.64 -0.33
N LEU A 359 -15.97 -3.69 -0.90
CA LEU A 359 -16.35 -3.69 -2.31
C LEU A 359 -15.37 -2.86 -3.18
N ALA A 360 -14.37 -2.24 -2.56
CA ALA A 360 -13.30 -1.56 -3.26
C ALA A 360 -12.58 -2.54 -4.22
N ALA A 361 -12.33 -2.09 -5.45
CA ALA A 361 -11.60 -2.85 -6.44
C ALA A 361 -10.10 -2.86 -6.10
N VAL A 362 -9.70 -3.72 -5.16
CA VAL A 362 -8.30 -3.92 -4.79
C VAL A 362 -7.85 -5.27 -5.33
N GLU A 363 -6.71 -5.31 -6.01
CA GLU A 363 -6.02 -6.56 -6.31
C GLU A 363 -5.27 -7.02 -5.06
N LEU A 364 -5.64 -8.20 -4.58
CA LEU A 364 -5.13 -8.78 -3.35
C LEU A 364 -4.66 -10.21 -3.63
N GLU A 365 -3.61 -10.63 -2.94
CA GLU A 365 -3.04 -11.98 -3.05
C GLU A 365 -4.05 -13.05 -2.65
N VAL A 366 -4.99 -12.73 -1.76
CA VAL A 366 -6.08 -13.65 -1.37
C VAL A 366 -6.91 -14.11 -2.59
N LYS A 367 -7.08 -13.27 -3.63
CA LYS A 367 -7.86 -13.61 -4.83
C LYS A 367 -7.28 -14.81 -5.58
N ALA A 368 -5.96 -15.00 -5.55
CA ALA A 368 -5.31 -16.13 -6.21
C ALA A 368 -5.73 -17.49 -5.64
N SER A 369 -6.27 -17.52 -4.40
CA SER A 369 -6.77 -18.75 -3.78
C SER A 369 -8.15 -19.17 -4.34
N GLY A 370 -8.89 -18.23 -4.96
CA GLY A 370 -10.20 -18.51 -5.57
C GLY A 370 -11.22 -19.13 -4.60
N ARG A 371 -12.26 -19.79 -5.14
CA ARG A 371 -13.22 -20.57 -4.31
C ARG A 371 -12.68 -21.94 -3.89
N ALA A 372 -11.47 -22.33 -4.34
CA ALA A 372 -10.87 -23.61 -4.01
C ALA A 372 -10.15 -23.51 -2.65
N GLY A 373 -10.71 -24.15 -1.62
CA GLY A 373 -10.17 -24.07 -0.25
C GLY A 373 -10.85 -23.03 0.65
N THR A 374 -12.03 -22.54 0.25
CA THR A 374 -12.85 -21.66 1.09
C THR A 374 -13.29 -22.34 2.37
N LEU A 375 -13.21 -21.59 3.45
CA LEU A 375 -13.78 -21.97 4.73
C LEU A 375 -15.26 -21.61 4.72
N THR A 376 -16.05 -22.41 5.43
CA THR A 376 -17.48 -22.16 5.59
C THR A 376 -17.77 -21.87 7.05
N LEU A 377 -18.34 -20.70 7.31
CA LEU A 377 -18.92 -20.34 8.59
C LEU A 377 -20.44 -20.49 8.48
N GLU A 378 -20.98 -21.43 9.25
CA GLU A 378 -22.43 -21.60 9.35
C GLU A 378 -23.00 -20.59 10.34
N VAL A 379 -23.92 -19.75 9.87
CA VAL A 379 -24.56 -18.74 10.69
C VAL A 379 -25.96 -19.22 11.06
N ALA A 380 -26.19 -19.51 12.34
CA ALA A 380 -27.51 -19.93 12.81
C ALA A 380 -28.55 -18.79 12.67
N GLU A 381 -29.82 -19.15 12.40
CA GLU A 381 -30.93 -18.19 12.26
C GLU A 381 -31.16 -17.37 13.54
N GLY A 382 -31.02 -17.99 14.70
CA GLY A 382 -31.31 -17.41 16.01
C GLY A 382 -32.28 -18.28 16.80
N THR A 383 -32.51 -17.92 18.06
CA THR A 383 -33.66 -18.44 18.82
C THR A 383 -34.76 -17.38 18.74
N PRO A 384 -35.98 -17.73 18.31
CA PRO A 384 -37.09 -16.79 18.29
C PRO A 384 -37.34 -16.27 19.71
N LEU A 385 -37.60 -14.96 19.82
CA LEU A 385 -37.85 -14.24 21.07
C LEU A 385 -39.07 -14.77 21.84
#